data_AF-A0A4S0G6Z4-F1
#
_entry.id   AF-A0A4S0G6Z4-F1
#
_cell.length_a   1.000
_cell.length_b   1.000
_cell.length_c   1.000
_cell.angle_alpha   90.00
_cell.angle_beta   90.00
_cell.angle_gamma   90.00
#
_symmetry.space_group_name_H-M   'P 1'
#
loop_
_entity.id
_entity.type
_entity.pdbx_description
1 polymer ?
#
loop_
_entity_poly.entity_id
_entity_poly.type
_entity_poly.pdbx_seq_one_letter_code
_entity_poly.pdbx_strand_id
1 'polypeptide(L)'
;MKAQLLLSAAMLALTAEVVEAADVTRNEPVRKVYRPASEPSAAQVTGVHPVLGGRVAVMDGRTLWYPQYAKRVQLADIDACELPQWALDPKWEDRERVKAPPPVPCGPFAKAWLKRTVGDKSVTCNVVSYRVDGTAIARCTTGARDLALEMLRVGWARVASPYPVNGQYAAYQRYAMAARYGMWATYVLDMNEWRRKAVDKTLERRPIADFNLLAERESEISPPFADARKRPLRTDR
;
A
#
# COMPACT_ATOMS: atom_id res chain seq x y z
N MET A 1 54.87 -30.89 -3.31
CA MET A 1 56.15 -30.24 -3.63
C MET A 1 55.98 -29.41 -4.90
N LYS A 2 56.27 -28.09 -4.81
CA LYS A 2 56.67 -27.16 -5.89
C LYS A 2 55.63 -26.85 -7.00
N ALA A 3 55.46 -25.63 -7.50
CA ALA A 3 56.06 -24.34 -7.20
C ALA A 3 55.16 -23.21 -7.75
N GLN A 4 55.22 -22.07 -7.06
CA GLN A 4 54.79 -20.75 -7.53
C GLN A 4 55.51 -20.35 -8.82
N LEU A 5 54.86 -19.51 -9.64
CA LEU A 5 55.55 -18.39 -10.27
C LEU A 5 54.63 -17.16 -10.29
N LEU A 6 55.03 -16.17 -9.50
CA LEU A 6 54.65 -14.77 -9.61
C LEU A 6 55.38 -14.17 -10.81
N LEU A 7 54.77 -13.18 -11.49
CA LEU A 7 55.53 -12.00 -11.95
C LEU A 7 54.59 -10.83 -12.25
N SER A 8 54.88 -9.76 -11.53
CA SER A 8 54.29 -8.44 -11.54
C SER A 8 54.77 -7.62 -12.74
N ALA A 9 54.00 -6.63 -13.18
CA ALA A 9 54.53 -5.41 -13.78
C ALA A 9 53.63 -4.22 -13.46
N ALA A 10 54.27 -3.12 -13.07
CA ALA A 10 53.73 -1.96 -12.39
C ALA A 10 53.70 -0.72 -13.29
N MET A 11 52.84 0.23 -12.88
CA MET A 11 52.92 1.70 -13.03
C MET A 11 53.15 2.34 -14.40
N LEU A 12 52.32 3.33 -14.73
CA LEU A 12 52.76 4.72 -14.92
C LEU A 12 51.55 5.67 -15.00
N ALA A 13 51.45 6.55 -14.01
CA ALA A 13 50.60 7.74 -14.05
C ALA A 13 51.33 8.83 -14.85
N LEU A 14 50.62 9.52 -15.76
CA LEU A 14 51.05 10.81 -16.29
C LEU A 14 49.95 11.84 -16.05
N THR A 15 50.25 12.78 -15.16
CA THR A 15 49.64 14.10 -15.09
C THR A 15 50.21 14.96 -16.22
N ALA A 16 49.36 15.70 -16.93
CA ALA A 16 49.79 16.74 -17.86
C ALA A 16 49.12 18.06 -17.49
N GLU A 17 49.96 19.09 -17.53
CA GLU A 17 49.83 20.38 -16.89
C GLU A 17 48.98 21.38 -17.67
N VAL A 18 48.59 22.42 -16.95
CA VAL A 18 47.87 23.60 -17.42
C VAL A 18 48.82 24.44 -18.29
N VAL A 19 48.40 24.77 -19.52
CA VAL A 19 49.11 25.73 -20.37
C VAL A 19 48.45 27.10 -20.24
N GLU A 20 49.22 28.04 -19.73
CA GLU A 20 48.92 29.47 -19.68
C GLU A 20 49.45 30.10 -20.99
N ALA A 21 48.57 30.74 -21.76
CA ALA A 21 48.95 31.55 -22.91
C ALA A 21 48.28 32.92 -22.78
N ALA A 22 49.12 33.95 -22.77
CA ALA A 22 48.75 35.35 -22.61
C ALA A 22 48.38 36.04 -23.94
N ASP A 23 47.52 37.06 -23.78
CA ASP A 23 47.29 38.25 -24.61
C ASP A 23 46.80 38.14 -26.06
N VAL A 24 45.53 38.51 -26.26
CA VAL A 24 45.14 39.55 -27.23
C VAL A 24 44.01 40.39 -26.63
N THR A 25 44.33 41.65 -26.32
CA THR A 25 43.38 42.70 -25.95
C THR A 25 42.43 43.02 -27.11
N ARG A 26 41.13 42.81 -26.91
CA ARG A 26 40.07 43.53 -27.63
C ARG A 26 39.02 43.99 -26.64
N ASN A 27 38.76 45.30 -26.65
CA ASN A 27 37.72 45.98 -25.89
C ASN A 27 36.36 45.26 -26.00
N GLU A 28 35.86 44.70 -24.91
CA GLU A 28 34.45 44.37 -24.73
C GLU A 28 33.80 45.29 -23.69
N PRO A 29 32.58 45.78 -23.92
CA PRO A 29 31.89 46.66 -22.99
C PRO A 29 31.49 45.86 -21.73
N VAL A 30 31.79 46.44 -20.57
CA VAL A 30 31.46 45.93 -19.22
C VAL A 30 29.98 45.49 -19.15
N ARG A 31 29.72 44.19 -19.28
CA ARG A 31 28.43 43.61 -18.90
C ARG A 31 28.29 43.75 -17.39
N LYS A 32 27.36 44.61 -16.95
CA LYS A 32 26.88 44.63 -15.56
C LYS A 32 26.46 43.21 -15.18
N VAL A 33 27.23 42.55 -14.32
CA VAL A 33 26.83 41.31 -13.67
C VAL A 33 25.69 41.66 -12.73
N TYR A 34 24.45 41.43 -13.18
CA TYR A 34 23.29 41.43 -12.31
C TYR A 34 23.45 40.23 -11.37
N ARG A 35 23.77 40.51 -10.10
CA ARG A 35 23.74 39.53 -9.02
C ARG A 35 22.25 39.31 -8.71
N PRO A 36 21.63 38.18 -9.07
CA PRO A 36 20.26 37.95 -8.60
C PRO A 36 20.31 37.96 -7.07
N ALA A 37 19.35 38.66 -6.47
CA ALA A 37 19.13 38.60 -5.04
C ALA A 37 19.09 37.12 -4.64
N SER A 38 19.82 36.75 -3.59
CA SER A 38 19.73 35.42 -3.00
C SER A 38 18.26 35.17 -2.69
N GLU A 39 17.63 34.31 -3.49
CA GLU A 39 16.34 33.73 -3.15
C GLU A 39 16.47 33.18 -1.74
N PRO A 40 15.50 33.42 -0.85
CA PRO A 40 15.51 32.74 0.43
C PRO A 40 15.47 31.25 0.12
N SER A 41 16.63 30.60 0.30
CA SER A 41 16.80 29.15 0.29
C SER A 41 15.58 28.59 1.01
N ALA A 42 14.75 27.85 0.28
CA ALA A 42 13.59 27.19 0.81
C ALA A 42 14.04 26.37 2.02
N ALA A 43 13.89 26.95 3.20
CA ALA A 43 14.05 26.26 4.45
C ALA A 43 13.06 25.12 4.34
N GLN A 44 13.59 23.90 4.25
CA GLN A 44 12.79 22.70 4.31
C GLN A 44 12.01 22.80 5.62
N VAL A 45 10.72 23.14 5.53
CA VAL A 45 9.80 22.99 6.64
C VAL A 45 9.79 21.48 6.87
N THR A 46 10.58 21.03 7.85
CA THR A 46 10.44 19.70 8.43
C THR A 46 9.10 19.70 9.13
N GLY A 47 8.05 19.48 8.33
CA GLY A 47 6.67 19.53 8.80
C GLY A 47 6.50 18.44 9.84
N VAL A 48 6.53 18.81 11.11
CA VAL A 48 6.12 17.93 12.19
C VAL A 48 4.64 17.66 11.97
N HIS A 49 4.32 16.47 11.46
CA HIS A 49 2.94 16.05 11.29
C HIS A 49 2.27 15.92 12.67
N PRO A 50 0.99 16.32 12.79
CA PRO A 50 0.32 16.32 14.08
C PRO A 50 0.06 14.90 14.59
N VAL A 51 -0.06 14.77 15.91
CA VAL A 51 -0.58 13.58 16.57
C VAL A 51 -2.06 13.83 16.91
N LEU A 52 -2.93 12.97 16.41
CA LEU A 52 -4.38 13.03 16.67
C LEU A 52 -4.74 12.01 17.76
N GLY A 53 -5.46 12.45 18.79
CA GLY A 53 -5.86 11.59 19.91
C GLY A 53 -7.34 11.73 20.23
N GLY A 54 -8.01 10.63 20.55
CA GLY A 54 -9.42 10.66 20.98
C GLY A 54 -10.24 9.46 20.53
N ARG A 55 -11.55 9.53 20.81
CA ARG A 55 -12.52 8.54 20.35
C ARG A 55 -12.79 8.69 18.86
N VAL A 56 -12.86 7.57 18.15
CA VAL A 56 -13.06 7.53 16.69
C VAL A 56 -14.31 6.75 16.32
N ALA A 57 -14.88 7.08 15.16
CA ALA A 57 -15.84 6.21 14.48
C ALA A 57 -15.12 5.45 13.34
N VAL A 58 -15.34 4.14 13.25
CA VAL A 58 -14.78 3.33 12.16
C VAL A 58 -15.67 3.44 10.93
N MET A 59 -15.12 3.99 9.83
CA MET A 59 -15.87 4.21 8.58
C MET A 59 -15.88 2.95 7.71
N ASP A 60 -14.71 2.33 7.53
CA ASP A 60 -14.45 1.12 6.74
C ASP A 60 -13.29 0.31 7.35
N GLY A 61 -12.74 -0.70 6.65
CA GLY A 61 -11.65 -1.56 7.13
C GLY A 61 -10.28 -0.89 7.33
N ARG A 62 -10.13 0.39 6.95
CA ARG A 62 -8.87 1.13 7.06
C ARG A 62 -9.02 2.62 7.38
N THR A 63 -10.24 3.13 7.51
CA THR A 63 -10.51 4.55 7.71
C THR A 63 -11.25 4.81 9.01
N LEU A 64 -10.73 5.76 9.79
CA LEU A 64 -11.26 6.28 11.02
C LEU A 64 -11.76 7.72 10.82
N TRP A 65 -12.81 8.09 11.54
CA TRP A 65 -13.31 9.45 11.65
C TRP A 65 -13.06 9.96 13.07
N TYR A 66 -12.35 11.08 13.18
CA TYR A 66 -12.19 11.82 14.43
C TYR A 66 -13.21 12.96 14.47
N PRO A 67 -14.34 12.80 15.18
CA PRO A 67 -15.36 13.84 15.24
C PRO A 67 -14.86 15.14 15.90
N GLN A 68 -13.92 15.06 16.84
CA GLN A 68 -13.39 16.23 17.56
C GLN A 68 -12.58 17.16 16.64
N TYR A 69 -11.98 16.60 15.59
CA TYR A 69 -11.16 17.35 14.62
C TYR A 69 -11.87 17.53 13.27
N ALA A 70 -13.04 16.90 13.09
CA ALA A 70 -13.67 16.72 11.80
C ALA A 70 -12.68 16.19 10.72
N LYS A 71 -11.88 15.18 11.08
CA LYS A 71 -10.85 14.61 10.20
C LYS A 71 -11.03 13.12 9.93
N ARG A 72 -10.85 12.75 8.66
CA ARG A 72 -10.67 11.37 8.22
C ARG A 72 -9.20 11.00 8.36
N VAL A 73 -8.95 9.82 8.91
CA VAL A 73 -7.62 9.24 9.08
C VAL A 73 -7.64 7.84 8.49
N GLN A 74 -6.77 7.58 7.52
CA GLN A 74 -6.56 6.26 6.97
C GLN A 74 -5.30 5.63 7.57
N LEU A 75 -5.41 4.34 7.90
CA LEU A 75 -4.30 3.54 8.38
C LEU A 75 -3.19 3.46 7.31
N ALA A 76 -1.98 3.82 7.69
CA ALA A 76 -0.82 3.79 6.83
C ALA A 76 -0.41 2.34 6.46
N ASP A 77 0.27 2.21 5.33
CA ASP A 77 0.95 0.98 4.88
C ASP A 77 0.05 -0.24 4.62
N ILE A 78 -1.28 -0.11 4.75
CA ILE A 78 -2.25 -1.17 4.50
C ILE A 78 -3.38 -0.74 3.57
N ASP A 79 -4.02 -1.74 2.97
CA ASP A 79 -5.23 -1.61 2.18
C ASP A 79 -6.24 -2.69 2.58
N ALA A 80 -7.52 -2.37 2.51
CA ALA A 80 -8.61 -3.26 2.94
C ALA A 80 -9.75 -3.18 1.93
N CYS A 81 -10.62 -4.19 1.94
CA CYS A 81 -11.81 -4.18 1.10
C CYS A 81 -12.63 -2.91 1.32
N GLU A 82 -13.06 -2.28 0.23
CA GLU A 82 -13.99 -1.16 0.29
C GLU A 82 -15.33 -1.64 0.88
N LEU A 83 -16.07 -0.76 1.55
CA LEU A 83 -17.28 -1.17 2.29
C LEU A 83 -18.33 -1.96 1.45
N PRO A 84 -18.56 -1.67 0.16
CA PRO A 84 -19.46 -2.47 -0.68
C PRO A 84 -18.76 -3.58 -1.47
N GLN A 85 -17.46 -3.85 -1.22
CA GLN A 85 -16.72 -4.90 -1.89
C GLN A 85 -17.04 -6.27 -1.30
N TRP A 86 -17.38 -7.20 -2.19
CA TRP A 86 -17.62 -8.60 -1.92
C TRP A 86 -16.40 -9.45 -2.30
N ALA A 87 -16.25 -10.54 -1.56
CA ALA A 87 -15.43 -11.68 -1.93
C ALA A 87 -16.34 -12.91 -2.10
N LEU A 88 -15.79 -14.03 -2.54
CA LEU A 88 -16.55 -15.24 -2.80
C LEU A 88 -15.95 -16.44 -2.08
N ASP A 89 -16.79 -17.27 -1.48
CA ASP A 89 -16.36 -18.51 -0.88
C ASP A 89 -15.83 -19.45 -1.98
N PRO A 90 -14.61 -20.02 -1.83
CA PRO A 90 -14.10 -20.99 -2.79
C PRO A 90 -14.94 -22.26 -2.89
N LYS A 91 -15.69 -22.60 -1.83
CA LYS A 91 -16.63 -23.72 -1.83
C LYS A 91 -17.85 -23.37 -2.67
N TRP A 92 -17.85 -23.84 -3.91
CA TRP A 92 -18.95 -23.67 -4.84
C TRP A 92 -19.57 -25.02 -5.18
N GLU A 93 -20.51 -25.44 -4.32
CA GLU A 93 -21.34 -26.63 -4.50
C GLU A 93 -22.43 -26.39 -5.56
N ASP A 94 -22.89 -27.45 -6.22
CA ASP A 94 -24.00 -27.42 -7.19
C ASP A 94 -23.90 -26.35 -8.28
N ARG A 95 -22.75 -26.27 -8.96
CA ARG A 95 -22.47 -25.26 -10.02
C ARG A 95 -23.50 -25.23 -11.16
N GLU A 96 -24.18 -26.35 -11.41
CA GLU A 96 -25.24 -26.44 -12.42
C GLU A 96 -26.50 -25.65 -12.02
N ARG A 97 -26.75 -25.50 -10.71
CA ARG A 97 -27.93 -24.80 -10.16
C ARG A 97 -27.59 -23.41 -9.66
N VAL A 98 -26.42 -23.24 -9.03
CA VAL A 98 -26.00 -21.98 -8.40
C VAL A 98 -25.05 -21.23 -9.34
N LYS A 99 -25.49 -20.10 -9.88
CA LYS A 99 -24.77 -19.33 -10.91
C LYS A 99 -23.51 -18.61 -10.42
N ALA A 100 -23.30 -18.48 -9.11
CA ALA A 100 -22.13 -17.85 -8.52
C ALA A 100 -21.82 -18.47 -7.15
N PRO A 101 -20.54 -18.52 -6.71
CA PRO A 101 -20.21 -18.99 -5.38
C PRO A 101 -20.85 -18.15 -4.27
N PRO A 102 -21.01 -18.71 -3.05
CA PRO A 102 -21.57 -17.98 -1.91
C PRO A 102 -20.82 -16.66 -1.65
N PRO A 103 -21.53 -15.54 -1.48
CA PRO A 103 -20.89 -14.25 -1.28
C PRO A 103 -20.39 -14.06 0.16
N VAL A 104 -19.23 -13.42 0.29
CA VAL A 104 -18.62 -13.03 1.56
C VAL A 104 -18.51 -11.51 1.63
N PRO A 105 -19.10 -10.84 2.63
CA PRO A 105 -19.06 -9.38 2.75
C PRO A 105 -17.67 -8.91 3.23
N CYS A 106 -16.71 -8.83 2.32
CA CYS A 106 -15.32 -8.50 2.64
C CYS A 106 -15.17 -7.15 3.35
N GLY A 107 -15.71 -6.08 2.74
CA GLY A 107 -15.66 -4.73 3.31
C GLY A 107 -16.32 -4.63 4.69
N PRO A 108 -17.57 -5.11 4.86
CA PRO A 108 -18.26 -5.08 6.15
C PRO A 108 -17.54 -5.89 7.23
N PHE A 109 -16.95 -7.03 6.90
CA PHE A 109 -16.15 -7.81 7.86
C PHE A 109 -14.86 -7.10 8.27
N ALA A 110 -14.15 -6.47 7.34
CA ALA A 110 -12.98 -5.67 7.68
C ALA A 110 -13.34 -4.50 8.62
N LYS A 111 -14.41 -3.77 8.30
CA LYS A 111 -14.95 -2.71 9.16
C LYS A 111 -15.33 -3.23 10.55
N ALA A 112 -16.04 -4.35 10.62
CA ALA A 112 -16.50 -4.93 11.88
C ALA A 112 -15.31 -5.36 12.75
N TRP A 113 -14.26 -5.93 12.16
CA TRP A 113 -13.05 -6.28 12.89
C TRP A 113 -12.31 -5.06 13.44
N LEU A 114 -12.14 -4.02 12.62
CA LEU A 114 -11.50 -2.78 13.06
C LEU A 114 -12.31 -2.12 14.19
N LYS A 115 -13.64 -2.08 14.06
CA LYS A 115 -14.54 -1.59 15.11
C LYS A 115 -14.39 -2.38 16.41
N ARG A 116 -14.33 -3.71 16.34
CA ARG A 116 -14.10 -4.58 17.51
C ARG A 116 -12.73 -4.33 18.16
N THR A 117 -11.71 -4.09 17.34
CA THR A 117 -10.35 -3.84 17.79
C THR A 117 -10.23 -2.51 18.54
N VAL A 118 -10.86 -1.45 18.01
CA VAL A 118 -10.91 -0.14 18.65
C VAL A 118 -11.78 -0.18 19.92
N GLY A 119 -12.97 -0.78 19.84
CA GLY A 119 -13.92 -0.78 20.95
C GLY A 119 -14.27 0.63 21.43
N ASP A 120 -14.36 0.82 22.74
CA ASP A 120 -14.65 2.13 23.36
C ASP A 120 -13.38 2.93 23.72
N LYS A 121 -12.21 2.46 23.26
CA LYS A 121 -10.92 3.03 23.63
C LYS A 121 -10.59 4.28 22.83
N SER A 122 -9.72 5.12 23.39
CA SER A 122 -9.08 6.20 22.63
C SER A 122 -8.10 5.62 21.60
N VAL A 123 -7.98 6.28 20.46
CA VAL A 123 -7.00 5.97 19.41
C VAL A 123 -6.05 7.15 19.26
N THR A 124 -4.76 6.85 19.20
CA THR A 124 -3.70 7.82 18.91
C THR A 124 -3.14 7.55 17.54
N CYS A 125 -3.15 8.54 16.65
CA CYS A 125 -2.67 8.45 15.29
C CYS A 125 -1.56 9.47 15.06
N ASN A 126 -0.36 8.97 14.72
CA ASN A 126 0.76 9.79 14.29
C ASN A 126 0.66 9.96 12.78
N VAL A 127 0.32 11.17 12.32
CA VAL A 127 0.16 11.45 10.89
C VAL A 127 1.53 11.35 10.21
N VAL A 128 1.57 10.73 9.03
CA VAL A 128 2.80 10.55 8.23
C VAL A 128 2.72 11.24 6.87
N SER A 129 1.51 11.48 6.37
CA SER A 129 1.26 12.22 5.13
C SER A 129 -0.22 12.54 5.01
N TYR A 130 -0.61 13.23 3.92
CA TYR A 130 -1.99 13.51 3.59
C TYR A 130 -2.28 13.07 2.15
N ARG A 131 -3.51 12.61 1.91
CA ARG A 131 -4.04 12.43 0.55
C ARG A 131 -4.45 13.78 -0.04
N VAL A 132 -4.62 13.80 -1.36
CA VAL A 132 -5.07 14.99 -2.12
C VAL A 132 -6.43 15.50 -1.63
N ASP A 133 -7.30 14.60 -1.17
CA ASP A 133 -8.63 14.94 -0.61
C ASP A 133 -8.57 15.44 0.85
N GLY A 134 -7.38 15.61 1.42
CA GLY A 134 -7.16 16.03 2.80
C GLY A 134 -7.30 14.92 3.85
N THR A 135 -7.57 13.67 3.45
CA THR A 135 -7.55 12.52 4.36
C THR A 135 -6.13 12.32 4.89
N ALA A 136 -5.96 12.32 6.21
CA ALA A 136 -4.66 12.06 6.83
C ALA A 136 -4.31 10.58 6.68
N ILE A 137 -3.05 10.27 6.37
CA ILE A 137 -2.49 8.92 6.43
C ILE A 137 -1.67 8.84 7.71
N ALA A 138 -1.94 7.86 8.58
CA ALA A 138 -1.34 7.82 9.90
C ALA A 138 -1.08 6.40 10.41
N ARG A 139 -0.10 6.29 11.30
CA ARG A 139 0.12 5.09 12.12
C ARG A 139 -0.68 5.22 13.40
N CYS A 140 -1.64 4.33 13.60
CA CYS A 140 -2.62 4.45 14.67
C CYS A 140 -2.54 3.29 15.65
N THR A 141 -2.65 3.61 16.94
CA THR A 141 -2.66 2.64 18.03
C THR A 141 -3.87 2.80 18.93
N THR A 142 -4.30 1.71 19.54
CA THR A 142 -5.23 1.72 20.68
C THR A 142 -4.58 1.00 21.87
N GLY A 143 -4.25 1.75 22.91
CA GLY A 143 -3.31 1.27 23.93
C GLY A 143 -1.98 0.85 23.30
N ALA A 144 -1.53 -0.37 23.57
CA ALA A 144 -0.31 -0.94 22.99
C ALA A 144 -0.50 -1.62 21.62
N ARG A 145 -1.73 -1.64 21.05
CA ARG A 145 -2.02 -2.35 19.81
C ARG A 145 -1.93 -1.44 18.59
N ASP A 146 -1.07 -1.80 17.64
CA ASP A 146 -1.05 -1.23 16.29
C ASP A 146 -2.27 -1.74 15.50
N LEU A 147 -3.12 -0.80 15.06
CA LEU A 147 -4.36 -1.13 14.35
C LEU A 147 -4.11 -1.71 12.97
N ALA A 148 -3.12 -1.21 12.22
CA ALA A 148 -2.82 -1.68 10.88
C ALA A 148 -2.20 -3.08 10.93
N LEU A 149 -1.27 -3.31 11.87
CA LEU A 149 -0.70 -4.63 12.11
C LEU A 149 -1.78 -5.65 12.51
N GLU A 150 -2.72 -5.26 13.37
CA GLU A 150 -3.84 -6.15 13.75
C GLU A 150 -4.67 -6.55 12.54
N MET A 151 -5.01 -5.61 11.65
CA MET A 151 -5.78 -5.89 10.44
C MET A 151 -5.06 -6.87 9.49
N LEU A 152 -3.73 -6.76 9.39
CA LEU A 152 -2.91 -7.72 8.63
C LEU A 152 -2.89 -9.10 9.30
N ARG A 153 -2.70 -9.16 10.63
CA ARG A 153 -2.61 -10.40 11.41
C ARG A 153 -3.85 -11.27 11.23
N VAL A 154 -5.03 -10.65 11.12
CA VAL A 154 -6.31 -11.36 11.01
C VAL A 154 -6.79 -11.50 9.56
N GLY A 155 -6.01 -11.01 8.60
CA GLY A 155 -6.29 -11.15 7.18
C GLY A 155 -7.46 -10.32 6.66
N TRP A 156 -7.81 -9.20 7.32
CA TRP A 156 -8.83 -8.26 6.81
C TRP A 156 -8.21 -7.04 6.11
N ALA A 157 -6.89 -7.01 6.01
CA ALA A 157 -6.14 -6.08 5.20
C ALA A 157 -4.95 -6.79 4.54
N ARG A 158 -4.40 -6.13 3.53
CA ARG A 158 -3.10 -6.45 2.93
C ARG A 158 -2.18 -5.25 3.06
N VAL A 159 -0.90 -5.47 2.90
CA VAL A 159 0.11 -4.42 2.76
C VAL A 159 -0.17 -3.63 1.49
N ALA A 160 -0.16 -2.30 1.59
CA ALA A 160 -0.27 -1.42 0.44
C ALA A 160 1.07 -1.36 -0.33
N SER A 161 1.00 -1.57 -1.65
CA SER A 161 2.10 -1.39 -2.61
C SER A 161 2.27 0.10 -2.95
N PRO A 162 3.49 0.61 -3.25
CA PRO A 162 4.72 -0.12 -3.57
C PRO A 162 5.68 -0.45 -2.43
N TYR A 163 5.41 -0.05 -1.18
CA TYR A 163 6.40 -0.17 -0.12
C TYR A 163 5.79 -0.67 1.21
N PRO A 164 6.03 -1.92 1.63
CA PRO A 164 6.09 -2.19 3.05
C PRO A 164 7.34 -1.50 3.61
N VAL A 165 7.16 -0.39 4.30
CA VAL A 165 8.25 0.24 5.08
C VAL A 165 8.66 -0.66 6.26
N ASN A 166 7.78 -1.58 6.67
CA ASN A 166 7.95 -2.44 7.83
C ASN A 166 7.93 -3.93 7.47
N GLY A 167 9.07 -4.61 7.64
CA GLY A 167 9.19 -6.06 7.39
C GLY A 167 8.25 -6.92 8.24
N GLN A 168 7.82 -6.46 9.41
CA GLN A 168 6.85 -7.18 10.25
C GLN A 168 5.48 -7.26 9.57
N TYR A 169 5.03 -6.21 8.88
CA TYR A 169 3.73 -6.19 8.21
C TYR A 169 3.65 -7.27 7.14
N ALA A 170 4.71 -7.41 6.34
CA ALA A 170 4.83 -8.47 5.35
C ALA A 170 4.81 -9.87 5.98
N ALA A 171 5.46 -10.05 7.14
CA ALA A 171 5.44 -11.33 7.86
C ALA A 171 4.02 -11.71 8.35
N TYR A 172 3.29 -10.77 8.95
CA TYR A 172 1.91 -11.00 9.39
C TYR A 172 0.98 -11.31 8.22
N GLN A 173 1.12 -10.60 7.10
CA GLN A 173 0.35 -10.92 5.90
C GLN A 173 0.64 -12.35 5.42
N ARG A 174 1.93 -12.74 5.28
CA ARG A 174 2.28 -14.09 4.83
C ARG A 174 1.69 -15.16 5.74
N TYR A 175 1.72 -14.94 7.06
CA TYR A 175 1.10 -15.84 8.02
C TYR A 175 -0.42 -15.91 7.83
N ALA A 176 -1.11 -14.78 7.73
CA ALA A 176 -2.55 -14.74 7.52
C ALA A 176 -2.97 -15.38 6.18
N MET A 177 -2.15 -15.23 5.13
CA MET A 177 -2.34 -15.90 3.83
C MET A 177 -2.21 -17.41 3.95
N ALA A 178 -1.15 -17.90 4.61
CA ALA A 178 -0.91 -19.33 4.81
C ALA A 178 -2.00 -19.96 5.68
N ALA A 179 -2.45 -19.25 6.71
CA ALA A 179 -3.49 -19.70 7.64
C ALA A 179 -4.92 -19.50 7.12
N ARG A 180 -5.10 -18.90 5.92
CA ARG A 180 -6.42 -18.59 5.34
C ARG A 180 -7.29 -17.76 6.29
N TYR A 181 -6.72 -16.71 6.88
CA TYR A 181 -7.50 -15.80 7.73
C TYR A 181 -8.19 -14.71 6.92
N GLY A 182 -9.37 -14.32 7.37
CA GLY A 182 -10.16 -13.23 6.79
C GLY A 182 -10.38 -13.41 5.29
N MET A 183 -10.04 -12.39 4.50
CA MET A 183 -10.21 -12.40 3.05
C MET A 183 -9.34 -13.44 2.34
N TRP A 184 -8.25 -13.93 2.98
CA TRP A 184 -7.37 -14.92 2.37
C TRP A 184 -7.98 -16.33 2.29
N ALA A 185 -9.11 -16.57 2.97
CA ALA A 185 -9.95 -17.76 2.80
C ALA A 185 -10.90 -17.67 1.59
N THR A 186 -10.94 -16.54 0.89
CA THR A 186 -11.93 -16.25 -0.15
C THR A 186 -11.28 -15.94 -1.50
N TYR A 187 -12.04 -16.00 -2.58
CA TYR A 187 -11.70 -15.32 -3.82
C TYR A 187 -12.06 -13.85 -3.70
N VAL A 188 -11.03 -13.01 -3.54
CA VAL A 188 -11.17 -11.55 -3.41
C VAL A 188 -10.41 -10.84 -4.52
N LEU A 189 -11.05 -9.81 -5.11
CA LEU A 189 -10.41 -8.94 -6.09
C LEU A 189 -9.46 -7.97 -5.38
N ASP A 190 -8.31 -7.70 -5.98
CA ASP A 190 -7.38 -6.71 -5.44
C ASP A 190 -8.08 -5.36 -5.24
N MET A 191 -7.86 -4.70 -4.09
CA MET A 191 -8.56 -3.47 -3.72
C MET A 191 -8.29 -2.31 -4.69
N ASN A 192 -7.08 -2.21 -5.25
CA ASN A 192 -6.78 -1.20 -6.25
C ASN A 192 -7.49 -1.54 -7.57
N GLU A 193 -7.51 -2.81 -7.95
CA GLU A 193 -8.23 -3.27 -9.13
C GLU A 193 -9.73 -3.05 -9.01
N TRP A 194 -10.33 -3.40 -7.86
CA TRP A 194 -11.73 -3.13 -7.56
C TRP A 194 -12.04 -1.63 -7.67
N ARG A 195 -11.20 -0.76 -7.08
CA ARG A 195 -11.39 0.70 -7.19
C ARG A 195 -11.29 1.22 -8.63
N ARG A 196 -10.54 0.55 -9.52
CA ARG A 196 -10.48 0.90 -10.96
C ARG A 196 -11.69 0.37 -11.74
N LYS A 197 -12.11 -0.87 -11.50
CA LYS A 197 -13.09 -1.59 -12.33
C LYS A 197 -14.54 -1.48 -11.85
N ALA A 198 -14.77 -1.30 -10.55
CA ALA A 198 -16.14 -1.22 -10.03
C ALA A 198 -16.83 0.06 -10.49
N VAL A 199 -17.86 -0.08 -11.33
CA VAL A 199 -18.71 1.03 -11.78
C VAL A 199 -19.62 1.50 -10.63
N ASP A 200 -20.37 0.58 -10.03
CA ASP A 200 -21.18 0.84 -8.84
C ASP A 200 -20.35 0.62 -7.56
N LYS A 201 -20.16 1.70 -6.79
CA LYS A 201 -19.46 1.73 -5.50
C LYS A 201 -20.38 2.10 -4.34
N THR A 202 -21.69 1.94 -4.52
CA THR A 202 -22.70 2.19 -3.48
C THR A 202 -22.87 0.98 -2.57
N LEU A 203 -23.53 1.17 -1.42
CA LEU A 203 -23.83 0.08 -0.49
C LEU A 203 -24.85 -0.94 -1.04
N GLU A 204 -25.52 -0.61 -2.15
CA GLU A 204 -26.51 -1.49 -2.80
C GLU A 204 -25.88 -2.46 -3.80
N ARG A 205 -24.56 -2.38 -3.99
CA ARG A 205 -23.79 -3.26 -4.88
C ARG A 205 -24.08 -4.73 -4.58
N ARG A 206 -24.51 -5.46 -5.61
CA ARG A 206 -24.80 -6.89 -5.51
C ARG A 206 -23.52 -7.73 -5.66
N PRO A 207 -23.41 -8.87 -4.97
CA PRO A 207 -22.22 -9.73 -5.06
C PRO A 207 -21.90 -10.23 -6.47
N ILE A 208 -22.93 -10.41 -7.31
CA ILE A 208 -22.75 -10.84 -8.70
C ILE A 208 -21.84 -9.89 -9.50
N ALA A 209 -21.82 -8.60 -9.15
CA ALA A 209 -20.98 -7.63 -9.82
C ALA A 209 -19.48 -7.89 -9.54
N ASP A 210 -19.13 -8.33 -8.33
CA ASP A 210 -17.73 -8.67 -8.00
C ASP A 210 -17.34 -10.07 -8.51
N PHE A 211 -18.29 -10.99 -8.65
CA PHE A 211 -18.05 -12.25 -9.35
C PHE A 211 -17.64 -12.04 -10.81
N ASN A 212 -18.34 -11.15 -11.52
CA ASN A 212 -17.98 -10.80 -12.90
C ASN A 212 -16.58 -10.17 -12.98
N LEU A 213 -16.25 -9.24 -12.07
CA LEU A 213 -14.91 -8.65 -12.03
C LEU A 213 -13.81 -9.67 -11.72
N LEU A 214 -14.09 -10.67 -10.87
CA LEU A 214 -13.15 -11.75 -10.55
C LEU A 214 -12.84 -12.68 -11.73
N ALA A 215 -13.78 -12.83 -12.67
CA ALA A 215 -13.58 -13.59 -13.89
C ALA A 215 -12.57 -12.91 -14.84
N GLU A 216 -12.53 -11.58 -14.82
CA GLU A 216 -11.67 -10.73 -15.66
C GLU A 216 -10.49 -10.13 -14.88
N ARG A 217 -10.08 -10.76 -13.77
CA ARG A 217 -9.05 -10.21 -12.88
C ARG A 217 -7.68 -10.10 -13.57
N GLU A 218 -6.99 -9.00 -13.31
CA GLU A 218 -5.60 -8.77 -13.73
C GLU A 218 -4.60 -9.38 -12.75
N SER A 219 -4.95 -9.44 -11.46
CA SER A 219 -4.08 -9.94 -10.40
C SER A 219 -4.79 -10.96 -9.50
N GLU A 220 -4.15 -12.09 -9.26
CA GLU A 220 -4.59 -13.08 -8.27
C GLU A 220 -3.85 -12.86 -6.95
N ILE A 221 -4.56 -12.24 -5.99
CA ILE A 221 -4.03 -12.05 -4.63
C ILE A 221 -4.47 -13.14 -3.65
N SER A 222 -5.52 -13.88 -3.99
CA SER A 222 -6.03 -14.98 -3.17
C SER A 222 -5.05 -16.16 -3.25
N PRO A 223 -4.59 -16.76 -2.13
CA PRO A 223 -3.67 -17.87 -2.21
C PRO A 223 -4.33 -19.09 -2.90
N PRO A 224 -3.55 -19.98 -3.55
CA PRO A 224 -4.11 -21.07 -4.37
C PRO A 224 -4.91 -22.07 -3.52
N PHE A 225 -6.21 -22.17 -3.74
CA PHE A 225 -7.08 -23.15 -3.03
C PHE A 225 -6.79 -24.58 -3.52
N ALA A 226 -7.16 -25.60 -2.75
CA ALA A 226 -6.95 -27.00 -3.15
C ALA A 226 -7.56 -27.31 -4.54
N ASP A 227 -8.65 -26.61 -4.90
CA ASP A 227 -9.31 -26.70 -6.20
C ASP A 227 -8.54 -26.03 -7.34
N ALA A 228 -7.53 -25.20 -7.05
CA ALA A 228 -6.63 -24.64 -8.07
C ALA A 228 -5.82 -25.73 -8.79
N ARG A 229 -5.60 -26.88 -8.13
CA ARG A 229 -4.98 -28.06 -8.77
C ARG A 229 -5.96 -28.89 -9.60
N LYS A 230 -7.27 -28.60 -9.51
CA LYS A 230 -8.36 -29.25 -10.26
C LYS A 230 -9.03 -28.29 -11.26
N ARG A 231 -8.35 -27.22 -11.65
CA ARG A 231 -8.87 -26.30 -12.67
C ARG A 231 -8.90 -27.06 -14.01
N PRO A 232 -10.07 -27.33 -14.61
CA PRO A 232 -10.08 -27.90 -15.95
C PRO A 232 -9.39 -26.92 -16.89
N LEU A 233 -8.37 -27.39 -17.60
CA LEU A 233 -7.75 -26.65 -18.68
C LEU A 233 -8.83 -26.45 -19.75
N ARG A 234 -9.39 -25.23 -19.82
CA ARG A 234 -10.14 -24.71 -20.97
C ARG A 234 -11.34 -25.56 -21.40
N THR A 235 -12.54 -25.20 -20.95
CA THR A 235 -13.77 -25.50 -21.69
C THR A 235 -14.01 -24.39 -22.70
N ASP A 236 -13.32 -24.47 -23.84
CA ASP A 236 -13.83 -23.88 -25.07
C ASP A 236 -15.02 -24.74 -25.51
N ARG A 237 -16.22 -24.16 -25.50
CA ARG A 237 -17.32 -24.53 -26.39
C ARG A 237 -18.34 -23.42 -26.45
#